data_AF-A0A9K3NP80-F1
#
_entry.id   AF-A0A9K3NP80-F1
#
_cell.length_a   1.000
_cell.length_b   1.000
_cell.length_c   1.000
_cell.angle_alpha   90.00
_cell.angle_beta   90.00
_cell.angle_gamma   90.00
#
_symmetry.space_group_name_H-M   'P 1'
#
loop_
_entity.id
_entity.type
_entity.pdbx_description
1 polymer ?
#
loop_
_entity_poly.entity_id
_entity_poly.type
_entity_poly.pdbx_seq_one_letter_code
_entity_poly.pdbx_strand_id
1 'polypeptide(L)'
;MILWPFKVIEESADTPKIVITYKGQEKEFLAEEISSMILGKMKETVEAYLGEVVKNAVITVPAYFNNSQRQATKDVGTIAGLNVMRMINEPTEAAIA
;
A
#
# COMPACT_ATOMS: atom_id res chain seq x y z
N MET A 1 -1.85 -23.51 -11.62
CA MET A 1 -2.79 -22.61 -12.34
C MET A 1 -2.29 -21.20 -12.12
N ILE A 2 -2.07 -20.41 -13.18
CA ILE A 2 -1.74 -18.99 -13.04
C ILE A 2 -3.07 -18.25 -12.84
N LEU A 3 -3.24 -17.59 -11.69
CA LEU A 3 -4.48 -16.91 -11.32
C LEU A 3 -4.47 -15.41 -11.68
N TRP A 4 -3.30 -14.84 -11.96
CA TRP A 4 -3.14 -13.42 -12.23
C TRP A 4 -2.73 -13.16 -13.69
N PRO A 5 -3.30 -12.12 -14.32
CA PRO A 5 -2.98 -11.77 -15.70
C PRO A 5 -1.64 -11.01 -15.84
N PHE A 6 -1.07 -10.52 -14.73
CA PHE A 6 0.20 -9.79 -14.72
C PHE A 6 1.38 -10.68 -14.34
N LYS A 7 2.57 -10.34 -14.84
CA LYS A 7 3.80 -11.07 -14.58
C LYS A 7 4.35 -10.68 -13.21
N VAL A 8 4.76 -11.69 -12.44
CA VAL A 8 5.49 -11.53 -11.18
C VAL A 8 6.86 -12.19 -11.36
N ILE A 9 7.92 -11.46 -11.00
CA ILE A 9 9.30 -11.96 -11.01
C ILE A 9 9.88 -11.93 -9.60
N GLU A 10 10.88 -12.76 -9.36
CA GLU A 10 11.68 -12.75 -8.15
C GLU A 10 12.99 -12.02 -8.45
N GLU A 11 13.38 -11.06 -7.62
CA GLU A 11 14.65 -10.32 -7.79
C GLU A 11 15.73 -10.78 -6.79
N SER A 12 15.36 -10.96 -5.52
CA SER A 12 16.22 -11.50 -4.46
C SER A 12 15.37 -12.08 -3.32
N ALA A 13 15.95 -12.98 -2.53
CA ALA A 13 15.35 -13.72 -1.40
C ALA A 13 13.97 -13.20 -0.92
N ASP A 14 12.90 -13.75 -1.48
CA ASP A 14 11.50 -13.50 -1.11
C ASP A 14 10.94 -12.09 -1.36
N THR A 15 11.54 -11.29 -2.25
CA THR A 15 10.97 -9.99 -2.66
C THR A 15 10.38 -10.06 -4.07
N PRO A 16 9.04 -10.25 -4.21
CA PRO A 16 8.39 -10.32 -5.51
C PRO A 16 8.23 -8.93 -6.13
N LYS A 17 8.40 -8.85 -7.45
CA LYS A 17 8.14 -7.65 -8.25
C LYS A 17 7.07 -7.91 -9.30
N ILE A 18 6.21 -6.93 -9.49
CA ILE A 18 5.15 -6.93 -10.50
C ILE A 18 5.68 -6.20 -11.74
N VAL A 19 5.60 -6.86 -12.89
CA VAL A 19 6.10 -6.35 -14.16
C VAL A 19 4.94 -5.91 -15.03
N ILE A 20 4.96 -4.65 -15.47
CA ILE A 20 3.96 -4.07 -16.36
C ILE A 20 4.61 -3.30 -17.51
N THR A 21 3.91 -3.21 -18.64
CA THR A 21 4.28 -2.28 -19.71
C THR A 21 3.57 -0.95 -19.49
N TYR A 22 4.34 0.10 -19.22
CA TYR A 22 3.82 1.45 -19.07
C TYR A 22 4.48 2.38 -20.08
N LYS A 23 3.68 3.06 -20.90
CA LYS A 23 4.14 3.96 -21.98
C LYS A 23 5.16 3.30 -22.93
N GLY A 24 4.94 2.03 -23.27
CA GLY A 24 5.81 1.26 -24.17
C GLY A 24 7.11 0.76 -23.54
N GLN A 25 7.32 0.95 -22.25
CA GLN A 25 8.50 0.46 -21.52
C GLN A 25 8.09 -0.54 -20.45
N GLU A 26 8.87 -1.60 -20.29
CA GLU A 26 8.73 -2.53 -19.18
C GLU A 26 9.18 -1.83 -17.89
N LYS A 27 8.36 -1.94 -16.85
CA LYS A 27 8.63 -1.42 -15.51
C LYS A 27 8.33 -2.49 -14.49
N GLU A 28 9.16 -2.50 -13.46
CA GLU A 28 9.03 -3.39 -12.32
C GLU A 28 8.63 -2.57 -11.10
N PHE A 29 7.72 -3.09 -10.30
CA PHE A 29 7.25 -2.45 -9.08
C PHE A 29 7.22 -3.43 -7.93
N LEU A 30 7.62 -2.96 -6.75
CA LEU A 30 7.33 -3.63 -5.50
C LEU A 30 5.83 -3.51 -5.16
N ALA A 31 5.32 -4.45 -4.35
CA ALA A 31 3.94 -4.40 -3.90
C ALA A 31 3.64 -3.13 -3.10
N GLU A 32 4.62 -2.66 -2.34
CA GLU A 32 4.57 -1.45 -1.54
C GLU A 32 4.45 -0.19 -2.41
N GLU A 33 5.17 -0.14 -3.54
CA GLU A 33 5.10 0.99 -4.46
C GLU A 33 3.70 1.12 -5.06
N ILE A 34 3.12 0.01 -5.52
CA ILE A 34 1.75 -0.01 -6.04
C ILE A 34 0.74 0.39 -4.96
N SER A 35 0.89 -0.16 -3.75
CA SER A 35 0.02 0.18 -2.63
C SER A 35 0.12 1.67 -2.25
N SER A 36 1.30 2.26 -2.42
CA SER A 36 1.54 3.68 -2.11
C SER A 36 0.85 4.60 -3.11
N MET A 37 0.73 4.18 -4.37
CA MET A 37 -0.07 4.89 -5.38
C MET A 37 -1.56 4.88 -5.01
N ILE A 38 -2.08 3.78 -4.47
CA ILE A 38 -3.46 3.69 -3.98
C ILE A 38 -3.66 4.64 -2.80
N LEU A 39 -2.79 4.61 -1.78
CA LEU A 39 -2.89 5.52 -0.63
C LEU A 39 -2.70 6.98 -1.03
N GLY A 40 -1.79 7.28 -1.95
CA GLY A 40 -1.62 8.61 -2.52
C GLY A 40 -2.91 9.11 -3.16
N LYS A 41 -3.62 8.24 -3.89
CA LYS A 41 -4.91 8.62 -4.47
C LYS A 41 -6.00 8.87 -3.42
N MET A 42 -6.02 8.07 -2.35
CA MET A 42 -6.95 8.29 -1.24
C MET A 42 -6.66 9.60 -0.52
N LYS A 43 -5.38 9.91 -0.27
CA LYS A 43 -4.93 11.19 0.29
C LYS A 43 -5.41 12.36 -0.56
N GLU A 44 -5.13 12.36 -1.87
CA GLU A 44 -5.60 13.41 -2.79
C GLU A 44 -7.12 13.62 -2.71
N THR A 45 -7.88 12.52 -2.62
CA THR A 45 -9.34 12.57 -2.55
C THR A 45 -9.81 13.28 -1.28
N VAL A 46 -9.18 12.99 -0.13
CA VAL A 46 -9.50 13.63 1.14
C VAL A 46 -9.02 15.08 1.16
N GLU A 47 -7.82 15.38 0.64
CA GLU A 47 -7.30 16.74 0.54
C GLU A 47 -8.19 17.63 -0.33
N ALA A 48 -8.72 17.09 -1.44
CA ALA A 48 -9.69 17.81 -2.29
C ALA A 48 -11.02 18.07 -1.56
N TYR A 49 -11.45 17.16 -0.68
CA TYR A 49 -12.66 17.31 0.11
C TYR A 49 -12.49 18.33 1.25
N LEU A 50 -11.36 18.29 1.97
CA LEU A 50 -11.09 19.15 3.12
C LEU A 50 -10.54 20.54 2.73
N GLY A 51 -9.88 20.65 1.57
CA GLY A 51 -9.21 21.87 1.14
C GLY A 51 -7.87 22.13 1.85
N GLU A 52 -7.32 21.14 2.54
CA GLU A 52 -6.07 21.23 3.28
C GLU A 52 -5.20 19.97 3.10
N VAL A 53 -3.92 20.07 3.48
CA VAL A 53 -2.94 18.98 3.36
C VAL A 53 -3.15 17.95 4.47
N VAL A 54 -3.33 16.69 4.08
CA VAL A 54 -3.47 15.56 5.01
C VAL A 54 -2.08 14.97 5.29
N LYS A 55 -1.70 14.98 6.57
CA LYS A 55 -0.37 14.50 7.00
C LYS A 55 -0.41 13.24 7.83
N ASN A 56 -1.49 12.99 8.56
CA ASN A 56 -1.56 11.90 9.54
C ASN A 56 -2.64 10.90 9.13
N ALA A 57 -2.36 9.61 9.29
CA ALA A 57 -3.31 8.55 8.98
C ALA A 57 -3.23 7.40 9.98
N VAL A 58 -4.37 6.75 10.17
CA VAL A 58 -4.47 5.41 10.76
C VAL A 58 -4.77 4.45 9.62
N ILE A 59 -4.03 3.36 9.53
CA ILE A 59 -4.16 2.38 8.45
C ILE A 59 -4.58 1.03 9.05
N THR A 60 -5.60 0.42 8.45
CA THR A 60 -6.08 -0.91 8.83
C THR A 60 -5.30 -2.00 8.10
N VAL A 61 -5.14 -3.15 8.75
CA VAL A 61 -4.56 -4.37 8.16
C VAL A 61 -5.32 -5.61 8.62
N PRO A 62 -5.26 -6.71 7.86
CA PRO A 62 -5.82 -7.98 8.30
C PRO A 62 -5.22 -8.44 9.63
N ALA A 63 -6.03 -9.01 10.51
CA ALA A 63 -5.58 -9.43 11.85
C ALA A 63 -4.44 -10.46 11.80
N TYR A 64 -4.38 -11.27 10.75
CA TYR A 64 -3.36 -12.31 10.54
C TYR A 64 -2.07 -11.79 9.92
N PHE A 65 -1.95 -10.50 9.59
CA PHE A 65 -0.70 -9.94 9.08
C PHE A 65 0.42 -10.08 10.12
N ASN A 66 1.54 -10.66 9.66
CA ASN A 66 2.76 -10.76 10.46
C ASN A 66 3.49 -9.40 10.56
N ASN A 67 4.58 -9.36 11.33
CA ASN A 67 5.32 -8.12 11.56
C ASN A 67 5.92 -7.52 10.27
N SER A 68 6.41 -8.36 9.34
CA SER A 68 6.99 -7.91 8.08
C SER A 68 5.93 -7.26 7.18
N GLN A 69 4.76 -7.87 7.05
CA GLN A 69 3.64 -7.32 6.26
C GLN A 69 3.10 -6.02 6.88
N ARG A 70 3.05 -5.93 8.22
CA ARG A 70 2.69 -4.69 8.92
C ARG A 70 3.71 -3.58 8.69
N GLN A 71 5.00 -3.91 8.71
CA GLN A 71 6.05 -2.94 8.44
C GLN A 71 6.00 -2.47 6.99
N ALA A 72 5.86 -3.39 6.03
CA ALA A 72 5.67 -3.05 4.62
C ALA A 72 4.48 -2.10 4.43
N THR A 73 3.34 -2.38 5.06
CA THR A 73 2.15 -1.49 4.98
C THR A 73 2.39 -0.12 5.63
N LYS A 74 3.21 -0.04 6.68
CA LYS A 74 3.61 1.24 7.26
C LYS A 74 4.53 2.02 6.33
N ASP A 75 5.43 1.32 5.63
CA ASP A 75 6.34 1.91 4.65
C ASP A 75 5.55 2.45 3.45
N VAL A 76 4.51 1.75 3.00
CA VAL A 76 3.52 2.24 2.02
C VAL A 76 2.97 3.61 2.41
N GLY A 77 2.53 3.77 3.66
CA GLY A 77 2.04 5.06 4.17
C GLY A 77 3.12 6.15 4.13
N THR A 78 4.36 5.80 4.47
CA THR A 78 5.50 6.73 4.42
C THR A 78 5.80 7.16 2.99
N ILE A 79 5.82 6.23 2.03
CA ILE A 79 6.03 6.51 0.60
C ILE A 79 4.91 7.39 0.04
N ALA A 80 3.67 7.19 0.51
CA ALA A 80 2.53 8.05 0.16
C ALA A 80 2.55 9.45 0.84
N GLY A 81 3.59 9.76 1.64
CA GLY A 81 3.72 11.03 2.34
C GLY A 81 2.72 11.21 3.48
N LEU A 82 2.41 10.11 4.18
CA LEU A 82 1.57 10.07 5.37
C LEU A 82 2.39 9.63 6.59
N ASN A 83 2.18 10.30 7.71
CA ASN A 83 2.60 9.85 9.03
C ASN A 83 1.60 8.81 9.55
N VAL A 84 2.00 7.54 9.56
CA VAL A 84 1.18 6.43 10.04
C VAL A 84 1.20 6.42 11.58
N MET A 85 0.15 7.01 12.18
CA MET A 85 0.03 7.16 13.63
C MET A 85 -0.17 5.81 14.33
N ARG A 86 -0.95 4.92 13.70
CA ARG A 86 -1.25 3.60 14.23
C ARG A 86 -1.65 2.65 13.10
N MET A 87 -1.25 1.40 13.26
CA MET A 87 -1.78 0.27 12.50
C MET A 87 -2.85 -0.42 13.34
N ILE A 88 -4.07 -0.59 12.81
CA ILE A 88 -5.18 -1.22 13.52
C ILE A 88 -5.60 -2.48 12.76
N ASN A 89 -6.06 -3.50 13.47
CA ASN A 89 -6.63 -4.68 12.83
C ASN A 89 -8.01 -4.33 12.26
N GLU A 90 -8.28 -4.70 11.01
CA GLU A 90 -9.60 -4.54 10.39
C GLU A 90 -10.78 -5.01 11.26
N PRO A 91 -10.78 -6.22 11.89
CA PRO A 91 -11.89 -6.61 12.75
C PRO A 91 -12.00 -5.78 14.03
N THR A 92 -10.92 -5.14 14.47
CA THR A 92 -10.96 -4.21 15.62
C THR A 92 -11.52 -2.87 15.21
N GLU A 93 -11.14 -2.36 14.04
CA GLU A 93 -11.71 -1.13 13.49
C GLU A 93 -13.21 -1.28 13.22
N ALA A 94 -13.63 -2.40 12.61
CA ALA A 94 -15.03 -2.69 12.37
C ALA A 94 -15.87 -2.82 13.65
N ALA A 95 -15.24 -3.18 14.79
CA ALA A 95 -15.91 -3.22 16.09
C ALA A 95 -15.96 -1.85 16.80
N ILE A 96 -15.17 -0.88 16.35
CA ILE A 96 -15.17 0.50 16.85
C ILE A 96 -16.19 1.37 16.10
N ALA A 97 -16.41 1.09 14.81
CA ALA A 97 -17.36 1.80 13.93
C ALA A 97 -18.83 1.60 14.35
#